data_AF-A0A9D1Q769-F1
#
_entry.id   AF-A0A9D1Q769-F1
#
_cell.length_a   1.000
_cell.length_b   1.000
_cell.length_c   1.000
_cell.angle_alpha   90.00
_cell.angle_beta   90.00
_cell.angle_gamma   90.00
#
_symmetry.space_group_name_H-M   'P 1'
#
loop_
_entity.id
_entity.type
_entity.pdbx_description
1 polymer ?
#
loop_
_entity_poly.entity_id
_entity_poly.type
_entity_poly.pdbx_seq_one_letter_code
_entity_poly.pdbx_strand_id
1 'polypeptide(L)'
;MKKQQPDWSSIFNYLKHTVSKEIARQKKSLIVALLFTLIFFSSFFWENLDRSEHLEFPLQKNQSYACLLHRIIDGDTIVADCDASQKQRINIRIWGMDAPEMK
;
A
#
# COMPACT_ATOMS: atom_id res chain seq x y z
N MET A 1 -38.88 36.60 -1.85
CA MET A 1 -37.54 36.58 -1.22
C MET A 1 -36.55 35.98 -2.20
N LYS A 2 -35.64 36.76 -2.80
CA LYS A 2 -34.60 36.25 -3.73
C LYS A 2 -33.39 35.78 -2.90
N LYS A 3 -32.99 34.52 -3.04
CA LYS A 3 -31.75 33.97 -2.45
C LYS A 3 -30.56 34.53 -3.23
N GLN A 4 -29.68 35.25 -2.54
CA GLN A 4 -28.43 35.77 -3.08
C GLN A 4 -27.44 34.61 -3.20
N GLN A 5 -27.11 34.20 -4.44
CA GLN A 5 -26.11 33.15 -4.68
C GLN A 5 -24.70 33.70 -4.39
N PRO A 6 -23.87 32.96 -3.65
CA PRO A 6 -22.49 33.36 -3.40
C PRO A 6 -21.67 33.27 -4.69
N ASP A 7 -21.07 34.39 -5.08
CA ASP A 7 -20.11 34.45 -6.18
C ASP A 7 -18.77 33.86 -5.75
N TRP A 8 -18.59 32.58 -6.05
CA TRP A 8 -17.39 31.80 -5.72
C TRP A 8 -16.10 32.42 -6.24
N SER A 9 -16.14 33.14 -7.37
CA SER A 9 -14.95 33.75 -7.99
C SER A 9 -14.36 34.87 -7.13
N SER A 10 -15.24 35.67 -6.51
CA SER A 10 -14.84 36.74 -5.58
C SER A 10 -14.23 36.20 -4.29
N ILE A 11 -14.78 35.08 -3.77
CA ILE A 11 -14.29 34.39 -2.58
C ILE A 11 -12.89 33.84 -2.82
N PHE A 12 -12.65 33.19 -3.97
CA PHE A 12 -11.33 32.69 -4.34
C PHE A 12 -10.28 33.80 -4.46
N ASN A 13 -10.64 34.92 -5.09
CA ASN A 13 -9.71 36.04 -5.24
C ASN A 13 -9.36 36.68 -3.89
N TYR A 14 -10.33 36.82 -2.98
CA TYR A 14 -10.08 37.34 -1.64
C TYR A 14 -9.22 36.38 -0.80
N LEU A 15 -9.53 35.08 -0.84
CA LEU A 15 -8.72 34.06 -0.19
C LEU A 15 -7.29 34.04 -0.73
N LYS A 16 -7.11 34.11 -2.05
CA LYS A 16 -5.80 34.10 -2.70
C LYS A 16 -4.92 35.28 -2.25
N HIS A 17 -5.51 36.47 -2.07
CA HIS A 17 -4.76 37.64 -1.62
C HIS A 17 -4.41 37.61 -0.12
N THR A 18 -5.30 37.09 0.73
CA THR A 18 -5.02 36.93 2.16
C THR A 18 -4.01 35.81 2.41
N VAL A 19 -4.15 34.68 1.71
CA VAL A 19 -3.29 33.51 1.84
C VAL A 19 -1.89 33.80 1.29
N SER A 20 -1.76 34.47 0.14
CA SER A 20 -0.43 34.80 -0.43
C SER A 20 0.40 35.74 0.45
N LYS A 21 -0.23 36.65 1.20
CA LYS A 21 0.47 37.54 2.15
C LYS A 21 1.02 36.78 3.36
N GLU A 22 0.27 35.82 3.90
CA GLU A 22 0.70 35.02 5.04
C GLU A 22 1.74 33.96 4.63
N ILE A 23 1.59 33.38 3.43
CA ILE A 23 2.53 32.42 2.80
C ILE A 23 3.92 33.05 2.62
N ALA A 24 3.99 34.32 2.23
CA ALA A 24 5.25 35.02 2.01
C ALA A 24 6.07 35.19 3.30
N ARG A 25 5.41 35.23 4.47
CA ARG A 25 6.03 35.50 5.78
C ARG A 25 6.52 34.22 6.49
N GLN A 26 5.88 33.08 6.24
CA GLN A 26 6.11 31.81 6.96
C GLN A 26 6.65 30.69 6.04
N LYS A 27 7.54 31.03 5.09
CA LYS A 27 8.07 30.07 4.09
C LYS A 27 8.66 28.79 4.70
N LYS A 28 9.31 28.88 5.86
CA LYS A 28 9.88 27.72 6.56
C LYS A 28 8.81 26.79 7.15
N SER A 29 7.74 27.35 7.72
CA SER A 29 6.63 26.56 8.29
C SER A 29 5.83 25.84 7.22
N LEU A 30 5.70 26.42 6.02
CA LEU A 30 5.02 25.78 4.90
C LEU A 30 5.79 24.59 4.33
N ILE A 31 7.13 24.67 4.29
CA ILE A 31 7.96 23.54 3.86
C ILE A 31 7.76 22.36 4.80
N VAL A 32 7.73 22.61 6.13
CA VAL A 32 7.48 21.57 7.13
C VAL A 32 6.08 20.98 6.98
N ALA A 33 5.05 21.81 6.83
CA ALA A 33 3.68 21.35 6.62
C ALA A 33 3.56 20.50 5.34
N LEU A 34 4.19 20.95 4.25
CA LEU A 34 4.19 20.24 2.97
C LEU A 34 4.89 18.87 3.08
N LEU A 35 6.04 18.82 3.77
CA LEU A 35 6.74 17.57 4.08
C LEU A 35 5.86 16.60 4.86
N PHE A 36 5.18 17.06 5.91
CA PHE A 36 4.28 16.20 6.69
C PHE A 36 3.11 15.67 5.86
N THR A 37 2.47 16.51 5.02
CA THR A 37 1.43 16.04 4.10
C THR A 37 1.98 15.01 3.10
N LEU A 38 3.18 15.22 2.57
CA LEU A 38 3.76 14.30 1.59
C LEU A 38 4.07 12.94 2.23
N ILE A 39 4.64 12.93 3.44
CA ILE A 39 4.89 11.69 4.21
C ILE A 39 3.57 10.98 4.56
N PHE A 40 2.54 11.72 4.95
CA PHE A 40 1.24 11.16 5.28
C PHE A 40 0.57 10.52 4.05
N PHE A 41 0.58 11.21 2.91
CA PHE A 41 0.07 10.68 1.65
C PHE A 41 0.87 9.48 1.16
N SER A 42 2.21 9.51 1.25
CA SER A 42 3.04 8.38 0.85
C SER A 42 2.77 7.15 1.72
N SER A 43 2.56 7.32 3.03
CA SER A 43 2.26 6.21 3.95
C SER A 43 0.90 5.59 3.65
N PHE A 44 -0.12 6.42 3.39
CA PHE A 44 -1.46 5.95 3.00
C PHE A 44 -1.47 5.19 1.67
N PHE A 45 -0.62 5.61 0.71
CA PHE A 45 -0.54 4.95 -0.58
C PHE A 45 0.30 3.66 -0.54
N TRP A 46 1.26 3.56 0.38
CA TRP A 46 2.15 2.39 0.50
C TRP A 46 1.41 1.14 0.99
N GLU A 47 0.41 1.27 1.87
CA GLU A 47 -0.38 0.13 2.36
C GLU A 47 -1.15 -0.62 1.25
N ASN A 48 -1.31 -0.03 0.06
CA ASN A 48 -2.01 -0.67 -1.06
C ASN A 48 -1.08 -1.32 -2.10
N LEU A 49 0.24 -1.18 -1.97
CA LEU A 49 1.22 -1.73 -2.92
C LEU A 49 1.72 -3.14 -2.53
N ASP A 50 1.42 -3.62 -1.33
CA ASP A 50 1.83 -4.95 -0.85
C ASP A 50 0.75 -6.04 -1.05
N ARG A 51 -0.32 -5.75 -1.78
CA ARG A 51 -1.09 -6.83 -2.41
C ARG A 51 -0.25 -7.36 -3.57
N SER A 52 0.70 -8.23 -3.21
CA SER A 52 1.34 -9.16 -4.13
C SER A 52 0.23 -9.72 -5.02
N GLU A 53 0.21 -9.29 -6.28
CA GLU A 53 -0.50 -10.02 -7.30
C GLU A 53 0.00 -11.45 -7.17
N HIS A 54 -0.86 -12.35 -6.68
CA HIS A 54 -0.69 -13.77 -6.86
C HIS A 54 -0.72 -13.98 -8.37
N LEU A 55 0.43 -13.75 -9.01
CA LEU A 55 0.72 -14.31 -10.31
C LEU A 55 0.66 -15.81 -10.06
N GLU A 56 -0.46 -16.40 -10.44
CA GLU A 56 -0.63 -17.83 -10.51
C GLU A 56 0.48 -18.35 -11.43
N PHE A 57 1.60 -18.75 -10.84
CA PHE A 57 2.58 -19.53 -11.55
C PHE A 57 1.92 -20.90 -11.72
N PRO A 58 1.58 -21.33 -12.96
CA PRO A 58 0.96 -22.63 -13.15
C PRO A 58 2.04 -23.69 -12.94
N LEU A 59 2.24 -24.09 -11.68
CA LEU A 59 3.03 -25.26 -11.34
C LEU A 59 2.43 -26.44 -12.11
N GLN A 60 3.22 -27.03 -12.99
CA GLN A 60 2.74 -28.16 -13.78
C GLN A 60 2.60 -29.38 -12.88
N LYS A 61 1.46 -30.06 -12.99
CA LYS A 61 1.20 -31.30 -12.27
C LYS A 61 2.30 -32.33 -12.59
N ASN A 62 2.76 -33.04 -11.56
CA ASN A 62 3.83 -34.05 -11.63
C ASN A 62 5.24 -33.51 -11.99
N GLN A 63 5.50 -32.22 -11.86
CA GLN A 63 6.85 -31.68 -11.88
C GLN A 63 7.39 -31.47 -10.46
N SER A 64 8.69 -31.68 -10.28
CA SER A 64 9.40 -31.39 -9.04
C SER A 64 10.11 -30.06 -9.17
N TYR A 65 9.97 -29.21 -8.15
CA TYR A 65 10.58 -27.88 -8.10
C TYR A 65 11.51 -27.80 -6.89
N ALA A 66 12.67 -27.17 -7.06
CA ALA A 66 13.52 -26.82 -5.95
C ALA A 66 13.02 -25.51 -5.34
N CYS A 67 12.65 -25.54 -4.06
CA CYS A 67 12.14 -24.38 -3.35
C CYS A 67 12.97 -24.08 -2.11
N LEU A 68 13.07 -22.80 -1.77
CA LEU A 68 13.64 -22.34 -0.50
C LEU A 68 12.52 -22.18 0.51
N LEU A 69 12.64 -22.83 1.67
CA LEU A 69 11.68 -22.69 2.76
C LEU A 69 11.82 -21.31 3.41
N HIS A 70 10.73 -20.56 3.49
CA HIS A 70 10.70 -19.25 4.13
C HIS A 70 10.23 -19.33 5.58
N ARG A 71 9.05 -19.94 5.82
CA ARG A 71 8.50 -20.17 7.16
C ARG A 71 7.48 -21.32 7.16
N ILE A 72 7.22 -21.87 8.33
CA ILE A 72 6.14 -22.82 8.60
C ILE A 72 4.97 -22.04 9.19
N ILE A 73 3.76 -22.21 8.65
CA ILE A 73 2.54 -21.59 9.21
C ILE A 73 1.97 -22.55 10.27
N ASP A 74 1.65 -23.76 9.83
CA ASP A 74 1.05 -24.83 10.64
C ASP A 74 1.73 -26.17 10.33
N GLY A 75 1.31 -27.26 10.97
CA GLY A 75 1.95 -28.57 10.80
C GLY A 75 1.85 -29.18 9.39
N ASP A 76 0.94 -28.69 8.54
CA ASP A 76 0.75 -29.15 7.16
C ASP A 76 0.93 -28.04 6.11
N THR A 77 1.23 -26.80 6.53
CA THR A 77 1.23 -25.62 5.67
C THR A 77 2.52 -24.82 5.82
N ILE A 78 3.21 -24.60 4.69
CA ILE A 78 4.48 -23.87 4.63
C ILE A 78 4.43 -22.71 3.64
N VAL A 79 5.32 -21.75 3.79
CA VAL A 79 5.59 -20.71 2.80
C VAL A 79 6.97 -20.96 2.19
N ALA A 80 7.04 -21.01 0.86
CA ALA A 80 8.28 -21.27 0.14
C ALA A 80 8.43 -20.39 -1.10
N ASP A 81 9.68 -20.18 -1.53
CA ASP A 81 10.04 -19.50 -2.77
C ASP A 81 10.50 -20.56 -3.78
N CYS A 82 9.70 -20.80 -4.83
CA CYS A 82 9.94 -21.88 -5.81
C CYS A 82 10.43 -21.39 -7.18
N ASP A 83 10.64 -20.09 -7.35
CA ASP A 83 11.23 -19.50 -8.55
C ASP A 83 12.66 -19.02 -8.28
N ALA A 84 13.52 -19.12 -9.28
CA ALA A 84 14.88 -18.60 -9.25
C ALA A 84 14.92 -17.08 -9.01
N SER A 85 13.85 -16.36 -9.34
CA SER A 85 13.74 -14.92 -9.05
C SER A 85 13.50 -14.61 -7.56
N GLN A 86 13.07 -15.57 -6.73
CA GLN A 86 12.72 -15.38 -5.30
C GLN A 86 11.69 -14.27 -5.03
N LYS A 87 10.98 -13.79 -6.06
CA LYS A 87 10.06 -12.65 -5.93
C LYS A 87 8.68 -13.04 -5.43
N GLN A 88 8.36 -14.33 -5.40
CA GLN A 88 7.03 -14.82 -5.09
C GLN A 88 7.08 -15.93 -4.07
N ARG A 89 6.47 -15.63 -2.91
CA ARG A 89 6.20 -16.56 -1.84
C ARG A 89 4.89 -17.28 -2.14
N ILE A 90 4.93 -18.60 -2.12
CA ILE A 90 3.74 -19.43 -2.27
C ILE A 90 3.45 -20.20 -0.99
N ASN A 91 2.15 -20.34 -0.67
CA ASN A 91 1.70 -21.20 0.42
C ASN A 91 1.50 -22.61 -0.13
N ILE A 92 2.21 -23.58 0.43
CA ILE A 92 2.14 -24.98 0.04
C ILE A 92 1.52 -25.77 1.19
N ARG A 93 0.45 -26.50 0.89
CA ARG A 93 -0.17 -27.45 1.82
C ARG A 93 0.22 -28.88 1.46
N ILE A 94 0.65 -29.65 2.46
CA ILE A 94 1.08 -31.04 2.29
C ILE A 94 -0.16 -31.91 2.03
N TRP A 95 -0.20 -32.57 0.88
CA TRP A 95 -1.32 -33.44 0.53
C TRP A 95 -1.32 -34.71 1.40
N GLY A 96 -2.50 -35.08 1.92
CA GLY A 96 -2.67 -36.28 2.74
C GLY A 96 -2.23 -36.12 4.21
N MET A 97 -1.86 -34.90 4.62
CA MET A 97 -1.59 -34.54 6.00
C MET A 97 -2.52 -33.39 6.38
N ASP A 98 -3.14 -33.48 7.56
CA ASP A 98 -4.00 -32.44 8.12
C ASP A 98 -3.53 -32.20 9.56
N ALA A 99 -3.05 -30.99 9.83
CA ALA A 99 -2.47 -30.65 11.12
C ALA A 99 -3.39 -29.70 11.90
N PRO A 100 -3.33 -29.68 13.23
CA PRO A 100 -4.07 -28.70 14.03
C PRO A 100 -3.62 -27.28 13.70
N GLU A 101 -4.59 -26.40 13.42
CA GLU A 101 -4.38 -24.98 13.19
C GLU A 101 -3.85 -24.29 14.46
N MET A 102 -2.82 -23.45 14.32
CA MET A 102 -2.36 -22.64 15.45
C MET A 102 -3.27 -21.44 15.66
N LYS A 103 -4.00 -21.43 16.78
CA LYS A 103 -4.85 -20.30 17.23
C LYS A 103 -4.07 -19.22 17.96
#